data_AF-A0A9E3CS74-F1
#
_entry.id   AF-A0A9E3CS74-F1
#
_cell.length_a   1.000
_cell.length_b   1.000
_cell.length_c   1.000
_cell.angle_alpha   90.00
_cell.angle_beta   90.00
_cell.angle_gamma   90.00
#
_symmetry.space_group_name_H-M   'P 1'
#
loop_
_entity.id
_entity.type
_entity.pdbx_description
1 polymer ?
#
loop_
_entity_poly.entity_id
_entity_poly.type
_entity_poly.pdbx_seq_one_letter_code
_entity_poly.pdbx_strand_id
1 'polypeptide(L)'
;MDESAFKQVSKGSFAEIYLRLGGGASTGWTADYWREVIEPDAGPGWRFMVEEPRSAEHNRMWVVTDHRAKEHRLFFTTEQSEDDFFG
;
A
#
# COMPACT_ATOMS: atom_id res chain seq x y z
N MET A 1 8.76 -4.54 10.92
CA MET A 1 8.04 -3.31 10.58
C MET A 1 7.63 -2.65 11.88
N ASP A 2 7.97 -1.39 12.06
CA ASP A 2 7.61 -0.63 13.26
C ASP A 2 6.14 -0.19 13.10
N GLU A 3 5.22 -0.76 13.89
CA GLU A 3 3.79 -0.44 13.79
C GLU A 3 3.48 1.05 14.06
N SER A 4 4.42 1.78 14.68
CA SER A 4 4.26 3.20 15.00
C SER A 4 4.24 4.15 13.80
N ALA A 5 4.66 3.70 12.62
CA ALA A 5 4.77 4.54 11.42
C ALA A 5 3.47 4.64 10.60
N PHE A 6 2.52 3.71 10.80
CA PHE A 6 1.29 3.66 10.01
C PHE A 6 0.21 4.59 10.54
N LYS A 7 -0.34 5.41 9.65
CA LYS A 7 -1.49 6.30 9.94
C LYS A 7 -2.75 5.73 9.29
N GLN A 8 -3.84 5.68 10.05
CA GLN A 8 -5.14 5.35 9.50
C GLN A 8 -5.65 6.51 8.64
N VAL A 9 -6.09 6.20 7.42
CA VAL A 9 -6.66 7.15 6.47
C VAL A 9 -8.02 6.66 5.96
N SER A 10 -8.75 7.53 5.25
CA SER A 10 -9.96 7.11 4.55
C SER A 10 -9.63 6.22 3.34
N LYS A 11 -10.59 5.40 2.90
CA LYS A 11 -10.47 4.62 1.66
C LYS A 11 -10.13 5.50 0.45
N GLY A 12 -10.74 6.68 0.35
CA GLY A 12 -10.49 7.63 -0.75
C GLY A 12 -9.05 8.16 -0.72
N SER A 13 -8.55 8.55 0.46
CA SER A 13 -7.17 9.00 0.63
C SER A 13 -6.17 7.89 0.33
N PHE A 14 -6.46 6.66 0.75
CA PHE A 14 -5.63 5.50 0.42
C PHE A 14 -5.57 5.26 -1.09
N ALA A 15 -6.72 5.30 -1.77
CA ALA A 15 -6.80 5.15 -3.23
C ALA A 15 -6.03 6.26 -3.96
N GLU A 16 -6.13 7.51 -3.49
CA GLU A 16 -5.37 8.63 -4.06
C GLU A 16 -3.86 8.40 -3.94
N ILE A 17 -3.39 8.02 -2.75
CA ILE A 17 -1.97 7.74 -2.48
C ILE A 17 -1.49 6.57 -3.35
N TYR A 18 -2.26 5.49 -3.39
CA TYR A 18 -2.00 4.33 -4.24
C TYR A 18 -1.84 4.72 -5.72
N LEU A 19 -2.78 5.50 -6.28
CA LEU A 19 -2.74 5.89 -7.68
C LEU A 19 -1.65 6.92 -7.99
N ARG A 20 -1.41 7.84 -7.06
CA ARG A 20 -0.46 8.95 -7.24
C ARG A 20 0.99 8.51 -7.08
N LEU A 21 1.26 7.67 -6.09
CA LEU A 21 2.62 7.26 -5.71
C LEU A 21 2.96 5.85 -6.17
N GLY A 22 1.98 5.01 -6.48
CA GLY A 22 2.18 3.64 -6.95
C GLY A 22 2.86 3.52 -8.31
N GLY A 23 2.99 4.62 -9.07
CA GLY A 23 3.88 4.65 -10.24
C GLY A 23 3.29 4.15 -11.56
N GLY A 24 1.98 4.21 -11.74
CA GLY A 24 1.34 4.05 -13.06
C GLY A 24 1.48 2.64 -13.68
N ALA A 25 1.14 2.52 -14.98
CA ALA A 25 0.99 1.22 -15.66
C ALA A 25 2.23 0.30 -15.64
N SER A 26 3.42 0.85 -15.39
CA SER A 26 4.69 0.12 -15.39
C SER A 26 5.02 -0.59 -14.07
N THR A 27 4.31 -0.32 -12.98
CA THR A 27 4.59 -0.91 -11.65
C THR A 27 3.62 -2.02 -11.26
N GLY A 28 2.59 -2.28 -12.08
CA GLY A 28 1.50 -3.20 -11.76
C GLY A 28 0.43 -2.61 -10.81
N TRP A 29 0.71 -1.47 -10.17
CA TRP A 29 -0.23 -0.78 -9.30
C TRP A 29 -1.19 0.11 -10.09
N THR A 30 -2.08 -0.53 -10.84
CA THR A 30 -3.02 0.16 -11.74
C THR A 30 -4.36 0.44 -11.08
N ALA A 31 -5.14 1.35 -11.67
CA ALA A 31 -6.52 1.59 -11.29
C ALA A 31 -7.43 0.38 -11.54
N ASP A 32 -7.07 -0.49 -12.47
CA ASP A 32 -7.79 -1.76 -12.70
C ASP A 32 -7.49 -2.73 -11.54
N TYR A 33 -6.21 -2.91 -11.18
CA TYR A 33 -5.83 -3.76 -10.05
C TYR A 33 -6.47 -3.31 -8.72
N TRP A 34 -6.53 -2.00 -8.49
CA TRP A 34 -7.25 -1.45 -7.34
C TRP A 34 -8.71 -1.92 -7.30
N ARG A 35 -9.43 -1.76 -8.42
CA ARG A 35 -10.87 -2.07 -8.53
C ARG A 35 -11.17 -3.56 -8.47
N GLU A 36 -10.27 -4.39 -8.98
CA GLU A 36 -10.47 -5.83 -9.06
C GLU A 36 -10.02 -6.58 -7.81
N VAL A 37 -9.00 -6.07 -7.10
CA VAL A 37 -8.35 -6.80 -6.01
C VAL A 37 -8.50 -6.11 -4.66
N ILE A 38 -8.15 -4.83 -4.55
CA ILE A 38 -8.05 -4.18 -3.24
C ILE A 38 -9.41 -3.67 -2.76
N GLU A 39 -10.14 -2.96 -3.63
CA GLU A 39 -11.43 -2.38 -3.27
C GLU A 39 -12.51 -3.41 -2.89
N PRO A 40 -12.66 -4.55 -3.61
CA PRO A 40 -13.68 -5.55 -3.27
C PRO A 40 -13.38 -6.31 -1.98
N ASP A 41 -12.11 -6.43 -1.61
CA ASP A 41 -11.70 -7.16 -0.40
C ASP A 41 -11.98 -6.38 0.89
N ALA A 42 -12.08 -5.05 0.79
CA ALA A 42 -12.38 -4.16 1.91
C ALA A 42 -13.89 -4.03 2.20
N GLY A 43 -14.40 -4.87 3.10
CA GLY A 43 -15.77 -4.80 3.62
C GLY A 43 -15.99 -3.77 4.76
N PRO A 44 -17.19 -3.74 5.37
CA PRO A 44 -17.45 -2.91 6.55
C PRO A 44 -16.50 -3.21 7.72
N GLY A 45 -15.97 -2.15 8.34
CA GLY A 45 -15.05 -2.25 9.48
C GLY A 45 -13.58 -2.46 9.12
N TRP A 46 -13.24 -2.46 7.83
CA TRP A 46 -11.86 -2.48 7.38
C TRP A 46 -11.18 -1.12 7.58
N ARG A 47 -9.88 -1.16 7.87
CA ARG A 47 -9.03 0.03 8.04
C ARG A 47 -8.01 0.12 6.92
N PHE A 48 -7.73 1.35 6.51
CA PHE A 48 -6.74 1.67 5.49
C PHE A 48 -5.59 2.40 6.17
N MET A 49 -4.41 1.82 6.14
CA MET A 49 -3.25 2.24 6.90
C MET A 49 -2.12 2.62 5.94
N VAL A 50 -1.53 3.80 6.09
CA VAL A 50 -0.47 4.28 5.21
C VAL A 50 0.77 4.64 6.02
N GLU A 51 1.93 4.17 5.55
CA GLU A 51 3.24 4.71 5.90
C GLU A 51 3.77 5.48 4.68
N GLU A 52 3.96 6.78 4.82
CA GLU A 52 4.54 7.62 3.77
C GLU A 52 6.02 7.27 3.52
N PRO A 53 6.55 7.47 2.31
CA PRO A 53 7.95 7.18 2.01
C PRO A 53 8.87 8.04 2.87
N ARG A 54 9.83 7.38 3.54
CA ARG A 54 10.75 8.04 4.47
C ARG A 54 11.81 8.92 3.77
N SER A 55 12.12 8.61 2.52
CA SER A 55 13.05 9.34 1.66
C SER A 55 12.68 9.13 0.19
N ALA A 56 13.32 9.87 -0.71
CA ALA A 56 13.14 9.70 -2.16
C ALA A 56 13.56 8.31 -2.68
N GLU A 57 14.35 7.57 -1.90
CA GLU A 57 14.79 6.20 -2.23
C GLU A 57 13.71 5.15 -1.92
N HIS A 58 12.74 5.48 -1.06
CA HIS A 58 11.60 4.63 -0.75
C HIS A 58 10.52 4.85 -1.80
N ASN A 59 10.73 4.31 -3.00
CA ASN A 59 9.88 4.56 -4.17
C ASN A 59 9.15 3.29 -4.66
N ARG A 60 9.41 2.12 -4.06
CA ARG A 60 8.72 0.87 -4.38
C ARG A 60 7.51 0.69 -3.48
N MET A 61 6.32 0.90 -4.03
CA MET A 61 5.07 0.76 -3.27
C MET A 61 4.72 -0.70 -3.03
N TRP A 62 4.23 -0.99 -1.83
CA TRP A 62 3.71 -2.28 -1.41
C TRP A 62 2.33 -2.10 -0.78
N VAL A 63 1.43 -3.05 -1.04
CA VAL A 63 0.16 -3.16 -0.33
C VAL A 63 0.05 -4.56 0.28
N VAL A 64 -0.12 -4.62 1.60
CA VAL A 64 -0.35 -5.86 2.34
C VAL A 64 -1.76 -5.87 2.92
N THR A 65 -2.47 -6.96 2.66
CA THR A 65 -3.79 -7.23 3.22
C THR A 65 -3.67 -8.14 4.43
N ASP A 66 -4.17 -7.69 5.59
CA ASP A 66 -4.29 -8.51 6.79
C ASP A 66 -5.77 -8.76 7.09
N HIS A 67 -6.27 -9.95 6.72
CA HIS A 67 -7.66 -10.33 6.95
C HIS A 67 -8.00 -10.53 8.43
N ARG A 68 -7.02 -10.86 9.29
CA ARG A 68 -7.26 -11.05 10.73
C ARG A 68 -7.49 -9.70 11.41
N ALA A 69 -6.67 -8.72 11.08
CA ALA A 69 -6.78 -7.36 11.59
C ALA A 69 -7.82 -6.51 10.83
N LYS A 70 -8.28 -7.00 9.66
CA LYS A 70 -9.13 -6.30 8.69
C LYS A 70 -8.49 -4.98 8.25
N GLU A 71 -7.26 -5.05 7.77
CA GLU A 71 -6.50 -3.87 7.36
C GLU A 71 -5.88 -4.06 5.97
N HIS A 72 -5.83 -2.97 5.20
CA HIS A 72 -4.86 -2.81 4.12
C HIS A 72 -3.76 -1.84 4.56
N ARG A 73 -2.50 -2.25 4.41
CA ARG A 73 -1.32 -1.44 4.72
C ARG A 73 -0.57 -1.10 3.46
N LEU A 74 -0.42 0.19 3.18
CA LEU A 74 0.39 0.72 2.08
C LEU A 74 1.65 1.35 2.64
N PHE A 75 2.78 0.98 2.07
CA PHE A 75 4.09 1.51 2.47
C PHE A 75 5.04 1.49 1.28
N PHE A 76 6.20 2.12 1.45
CA PHE A 76 7.21 2.21 0.42
C PHE A 76 8.53 1.64 0.91
N THR A 77 9.19 0.91 0.02
CA THR A 77 10.49 0.27 0.26
C THR A 77 11.51 0.80 -0.74
N THR A 78 12.78 0.48 -0.51
CA THR A 78 13.84 0.71 -1.49
C THR A 78 13.97 -0.51 -2.39
N GLU A 79 14.51 -0.33 -3.60
CA GLU A 79 14.80 -1.44 -4.52
C GLU A 79 15.70 -2.52 -3.89
N GLN A 80 16.68 -2.09 -3.08
CA GLN A 80 17.57 -3.01 -2.36
C GLN A 80 16.85 -3.87 -1.30
N SER A 81 15.81 -3.32 -0.68
CA SER A 81 15.00 -4.04 0.31
C SER A 81 13.99 -5.00 -0.33
N GLU A 82 13.65 -4.80 -1.60
CA GLU A 82 12.76 -5.67 -2.36
C GLU A 82 13.45 -7.02 -2.65
N ASP A 83 14.72 -6.99 -3.03
CA ASP A 83 15.52 -8.19 -3.30
C ASP A 83 15.66 -9.09 -2.05
N ASP A 84 15.83 -8.51 -0.87
CA ASP A 84 15.90 -9.25 0.41
C ASP A 84 14.53 -9.82 0.84
N PHE A 85 13.41 -9.25 0.38
CA PHE A 85 12.07 -9.76 0.69
C PHE A 85 11.68 -11.00 -0.14
N PHE A 86 12.35 -11.22 -1.28
CA PHE A 86 12.12 -12.34 -2.19
C PHE A 86 13.26 -13.36 -2.27
N GLY A 87 14.42 -13.08 -1.64
CA GLY A 87 15.60 -13.94 -1.57
C GLY A 87 15.50 -15.11 -0.59
#